data_AF-A0A7S1IIP8-F1
#
_entry.id   AF-A0A7S1IIP8-F1
#
_cell.length_a   1.000
_cell.length_b   1.000
_cell.length_c   1.000
_cell.angle_alpha   90.00
_cell.angle_beta   90.00
_cell.angle_gamma   90.00
#
_symmetry.space_group_name_H-M   'P 1'
#
loop_
_entity.id
_entity.type
_entity.pdbx_description
1 polymer ?
#
loop_
_entity_poly.entity_id
_entity_poly.type
_entity_poly.pdbx_seq_one_letter_code
_entity_poly.pdbx_strand_id
1 'polypeptide(L)'
;NVLSTMLNDLPVPKDPQLLLFADMAKDTSKLVALEHHPRSARICACMAVCKGEITDAIRCGASTVEAVVARTKAGTGCGGCTPVLHNLLAYEKGRLGQESSRYVCEHFLFTRQQLCHMVLVGRFRDFAAVLKEHGTGL
;
A
#
# COMPACT_ATOMS: atom_id res chain seq x y z
N ASN A 1 -15.02 -5.39 9.16
CA ASN A 1 -15.42 -4.25 8.29
C ASN A 1 -16.67 -3.51 8.79
N VAL A 2 -17.55 -4.13 9.59
CA VAL A 2 -18.76 -3.48 10.18
C VAL A 2 -18.54 -2.05 10.68
N LEU A 3 -17.50 -1.83 11.50
CA LEU A 3 -17.21 -0.50 12.07
C LEU A 3 -16.92 0.55 10.99
N SER A 4 -16.16 0.19 9.95
CA SER A 4 -15.88 1.10 8.84
C SER A 4 -17.15 1.41 8.03
N THR A 5 -18.01 0.40 7.84
CA THR A 5 -19.30 0.59 7.15
C THR A 5 -20.18 1.60 7.88
N MET A 6 -20.28 1.47 9.20
CA MET A 6 -21.06 2.39 10.05
C MET A 6 -20.46 3.80 10.11
N LEU A 7 -19.15 3.92 10.30
CA LEU A 7 -18.48 5.22 10.47
C LEU A 7 -18.40 6.05 9.18
N ASN A 8 -18.59 5.42 8.03
CA ASN A 8 -18.47 6.04 6.72
C ASN A 8 -19.77 6.00 5.91
N ASP A 9 -20.89 5.67 6.56
CA ASP A 9 -22.23 5.56 5.95
C ASP A 9 -22.24 4.74 4.65
N LEU A 10 -21.45 3.66 4.62
CA LEU A 10 -21.35 2.79 3.46
C LEU A 10 -22.60 1.90 3.33
N PRO A 11 -23.03 1.58 2.11
CA PRO A 11 -24.14 0.66 1.89
C PRO A 11 -23.81 -0.71 2.49
N VAL A 12 -24.77 -1.27 3.24
CA VAL A 12 -24.64 -2.61 3.80
C VAL A 12 -24.64 -3.63 2.66
N PRO A 13 -23.60 -4.47 2.52
CA PRO A 13 -23.56 -5.51 1.50
C PRO A 13 -24.74 -6.48 1.64
N LYS A 14 -25.24 -6.98 0.50
CA LYS A 14 -26.34 -7.98 0.47
C LYS A 14 -25.96 -9.29 1.17
N ASP A 15 -24.68 -9.66 1.12
CA ASP A 15 -24.13 -10.80 1.84
C ASP A 15 -23.51 -10.32 3.17
N PRO A 16 -24.10 -10.70 4.34
CA PRO A 16 -23.58 -10.33 5.65
C PRO A 16 -22.17 -10.84 5.94
N GLN A 17 -21.73 -11.93 5.31
CA GLN A 17 -20.40 -12.50 5.57
C GLN A 17 -19.28 -11.54 5.18
N LEU A 18 -19.50 -10.69 4.17
CA LEU A 18 -18.54 -9.67 3.73
C LEU A 18 -18.26 -8.61 4.80
N LEU A 19 -19.15 -8.39 5.76
CA LEU A 19 -18.91 -7.45 6.86
C LEU A 19 -17.85 -7.95 7.85
N LEU A 20 -17.73 -9.28 7.97
CA LEU A 20 -16.79 -9.97 8.86
C LEU A 20 -15.49 -10.33 8.13
N PHE A 21 -15.61 -10.84 6.90
CA PHE A 21 -14.50 -11.41 6.13
C PHE A 21 -14.09 -10.57 4.91
N ALA A 22 -14.26 -9.24 4.98
CA ALA A 22 -13.88 -8.34 3.89
C ALA A 22 -12.41 -8.50 3.42
N ASP A 23 -11.54 -9.03 4.27
CA ASP A 23 -10.13 -9.26 3.94
C ASP A 23 -9.91 -10.55 3.12
N MET A 24 -10.88 -11.46 3.12
CA MET A 24 -10.84 -12.77 2.45
C MET A 24 -11.60 -12.78 1.11
N ALA A 25 -12.39 -11.74 0.84
CA ALA A 25 -12.95 -11.51 -0.48
C ALA A 25 -11.78 -11.26 -1.44
N LYS A 26 -11.59 -12.18 -2.41
CA LYS A 26 -10.48 -12.24 -3.37
C LYS A 26 -10.33 -11.03 -4.31
N ASP A 27 -11.03 -9.93 -4.06
CA ASP A 27 -10.92 -8.73 -4.86
C ASP A 27 -9.78 -7.85 -4.35
N THR A 28 -8.76 -7.71 -5.19
CA THR A 28 -7.65 -6.74 -5.12
C THR A 28 -8.12 -5.26 -5.14
N SER A 29 -9.41 -5.01 -4.94
CA SER A 29 -10.08 -3.71 -5.01
C SER A 29 -10.00 -2.87 -3.72
N LYS A 30 -9.27 -3.31 -2.68
CA LYS A 30 -9.04 -2.48 -1.48
C LYS A 30 -8.37 -1.13 -1.78
N LEU A 31 -7.54 -1.06 -2.83
CA LEU A 31 -6.96 0.21 -3.30
C LEU A 31 -8.04 1.11 -3.92
N VAL A 32 -8.85 0.54 -4.82
CA VAL A 32 -9.93 1.26 -5.54
C VAL A 32 -11.03 1.76 -4.60
N ALA A 33 -11.27 1.09 -3.46
CA ALA A 33 -12.28 1.53 -2.49
C ALA A 33 -11.88 2.80 -1.72
N LEU A 34 -10.61 2.91 -1.29
CA LEU A 34 -10.14 4.05 -0.49
C LEU A 34 -10.00 5.33 -1.31
N GLU A 35 -9.72 5.22 -2.61
CA GLU A 35 -9.60 6.35 -3.53
C GLU A 35 -10.91 7.12 -3.68
N HIS A 36 -12.04 6.42 -3.79
CA HIS A 36 -13.37 7.01 -3.96
C HIS A 36 -14.00 7.50 -2.65
N HIS A 37 -13.42 7.15 -1.50
CA HIS A 37 -13.93 7.64 -0.23
C HIS A 37 -13.80 9.18 -0.09
N PRO A 38 -14.78 9.86 0.51
CA PRO A 38 -14.72 11.29 0.76
C PRO A 38 -13.57 11.62 1.72
N ARG A 39 -13.11 12.88 1.72
CA ARG A 39 -12.04 13.34 2.63
C ARG A 39 -12.41 13.18 4.11
N SER A 40 -13.70 13.20 4.44
CA SER A 40 -14.24 12.97 5.79
C SER A 40 -14.28 11.50 6.20
N ALA A 41 -13.95 10.55 5.31
CA ALA A 41 -14.00 9.14 5.66
C ALA A 41 -13.01 8.82 6.80
N ARG A 42 -13.52 8.22 7.88
CA ARG A 42 -12.75 7.82 9.05
C ARG A 42 -11.88 6.60 8.70
N ILE A 43 -10.57 6.82 8.75
CA ILE A 43 -9.55 5.80 8.49
C ILE A 43 -9.00 5.22 9.80
N CYS A 44 -8.73 6.09 10.79
CA CYS A 44 -8.34 5.65 12.12
C CYS A 44 -9.47 5.91 13.11
N ALA A 45 -10.20 4.86 13.51
CA ALA A 45 -11.29 5.02 14.46
C ALA A 45 -10.80 5.45 15.86
N CYS A 46 -9.69 4.87 16.34
CA CYS A 46 -9.15 5.14 17.67
C CYS A 46 -8.68 6.57 17.86
N MET A 47 -8.03 7.14 16.85
CA MET A 47 -7.48 8.50 16.90
C MET A 47 -8.37 9.52 16.18
N ALA A 48 -9.54 9.09 15.73
CA ALA A 48 -10.51 9.90 14.99
C ALA A 48 -9.96 10.61 13.75
N VAL A 49 -9.01 9.99 13.05
CA VAL A 49 -8.34 10.58 11.87
C VAL A 49 -9.06 10.20 10.59
N CYS A 50 -9.34 11.19 9.75
CA CYS A 50 -9.97 11.05 8.45
C CYS A 50 -8.96 10.95 7.30
N LYS A 51 -9.41 10.47 6.13
CA LYS A 51 -8.60 10.38 4.90
C LYS A 51 -7.98 11.73 4.53
N GLY A 52 -8.73 12.82 4.64
CA GLY A 52 -8.29 14.17 4.29
C GLY A 52 -7.07 14.62 5.09
N GLU A 53 -7.03 14.32 6.39
CA GLU A 53 -5.90 14.67 7.27
C GLU A 53 -4.63 13.89 6.89
N ILE A 54 -4.79 12.62 6.49
CA ILE A 54 -3.68 11.79 6.03
C ILE A 54 -3.15 12.29 4.68
N THR A 55 -4.03 12.56 3.72
CA THR A 55 -3.66 13.11 2.42
C THR A 55 -2.96 14.47 2.57
N ASP A 56 -3.43 15.33 3.47
CA ASP A 56 -2.79 16.62 3.74
C ASP A 56 -1.41 16.45 4.38
N ALA A 57 -1.25 15.50 5.31
CA ALA A 57 0.06 15.18 5.88
C ALA A 57 1.05 14.71 4.81
N ILE A 58 0.61 13.88 3.86
CA ILE A 58 1.44 13.39 2.73
C ILE A 58 1.83 14.56 1.82
N ARG A 59 0.88 15.42 1.45
CA ARG A 59 1.14 16.63 0.63
C ARG A 59 2.10 17.60 1.31
N CYS A 60 2.08 17.66 2.65
CA CYS A 60 3.03 18.43 3.45
C CYS A 60 4.40 17.76 3.62
N GLY A 61 4.70 16.71 2.85
CA GLY A 61 6.01 16.06 2.78
C GLY A 61 6.17 14.81 3.65
N ALA A 62 5.10 14.28 4.25
CA ALA A 62 5.18 13.00 4.97
C ALA A 62 5.30 11.83 3.97
N SER A 63 6.53 11.40 3.74
CA SER A 63 6.86 10.34 2.76
C SER A 63 7.00 8.94 3.37
N THR A 64 6.83 8.78 4.68
CA THR A 64 6.82 7.46 5.34
C THR A 64 5.62 7.32 6.27
N VAL A 65 5.26 6.09 6.63
CA VAL A 65 4.14 5.86 7.56
C VAL A 65 4.47 6.44 8.92
N GLU A 66 5.72 6.36 9.38
CA GLU A 66 6.17 6.97 10.63
C GLU A 66 6.00 8.49 10.61
N ALA A 67 6.30 9.14 9.48
CA ALA A 67 6.09 10.58 9.31
C ALA A 67 4.60 10.95 9.34
N VAL A 68 3.74 10.12 8.73
CA VAL A 68 2.28 10.30 8.78
C VAL A 68 1.76 10.08 10.20
N VAL A 69 2.24 9.05 10.90
CA VAL A 69 1.90 8.75 12.31
C VAL A 69 2.35 9.91 13.21
N ALA A 70 3.54 10.46 13.01
CA ALA A 70 4.05 11.59 13.79
C ALA A 70 3.17 12.84 13.66
N ARG A 71 2.60 13.08 12.47
CA ARG A 71 1.75 14.25 12.20
C ARG A 71 0.28 14.05 12.56
N THR A 72 -0.27 12.86 12.31
CA THR A 72 -1.71 12.58 12.44
C THR A 72 -2.06 11.74 13.66
N LYS A 73 -1.07 11.09 14.29
CA LYS A 73 -1.23 10.06 15.33
C LYS A 73 -1.98 8.79 14.86
N ALA A 74 -2.37 8.69 13.59
CA ALA A 74 -3.02 7.50 13.08
C ALA A 74 -2.10 6.28 13.26
N GLY A 75 -2.60 5.20 13.85
CA GLY A 75 -1.84 3.96 14.08
C GLY A 75 -1.20 3.82 15.46
N THR A 76 -1.19 4.86 16.32
CA THR A 76 -0.63 4.76 17.69
C THR A 76 -1.56 4.08 18.71
N GLY A 77 -2.80 3.77 18.31
CA GLY A 77 -3.78 3.08 19.15
C GLY A 77 -3.76 1.56 18.94
N CYS A 78 -4.79 1.01 18.31
CA CYS A 78 -4.92 -0.43 18.06
C CYS A 78 -4.13 -0.98 16.85
N GLY A 79 -3.49 -0.11 16.06
CA GLY A 79 -2.76 -0.52 14.84
C GLY A 79 -3.63 -1.04 13.68
N GLY A 80 -4.95 -1.17 13.82
CA GLY A 80 -5.82 -1.75 12.77
C GLY A 80 -5.87 -0.96 11.46
N CYS A 81 -5.51 0.31 11.48
CA CYS A 81 -5.45 1.17 10.29
C CYS A 81 -4.09 1.16 9.56
N THR A 82 -3.07 0.48 10.09
CA THR A 82 -1.71 0.50 9.52
C THR A 82 -1.66 -0.02 8.07
N PRO A 83 -2.31 -1.13 7.69
CA PRO A 83 -2.31 -1.57 6.29
C PRO A 83 -2.97 -0.55 5.34
N VAL A 84 -4.02 0.13 5.83
CA VAL A 84 -4.73 1.18 5.09
C VAL A 84 -3.85 2.41 4.91
N LEU A 85 -3.08 2.80 5.93
CA LEU A 85 -2.12 3.90 5.86
C LEU A 85 -1.01 3.64 4.82
N HIS A 86 -0.45 2.43 4.80
CA HIS A 86 0.55 2.04 3.80
C HIS A 86 -0.01 2.14 2.38
N ASN A 87 -1.23 1.66 2.16
CA ASN A 87 -1.89 1.72 0.85
C ASN A 87 -2.16 3.16 0.42
N LEU A 88 -2.66 4.02 1.31
CA LEU A 88 -2.93 5.43 1.00
C LEU A 88 -1.65 6.20 0.70
N LEU A 89 -0.57 5.91 1.43
CA LEU A 89 0.76 6.48 1.19
C LEU A 89 1.30 6.05 -0.18
N ALA A 90 1.21 4.76 -0.52
CA ALA A 90 1.65 4.24 -1.81
C ALA A 90 0.86 4.87 -2.97
N TYR A 91 -0.45 5.02 -2.82
CA TYR A 91 -1.31 5.66 -3.81
C TYR A 91 -0.95 7.13 -4.03
N GLU A 92 -0.87 7.93 -2.97
CA GLU A 92 -0.54 9.37 -3.09
C GLU A 92 0.89 9.58 -3.61
N LYS A 93 1.84 8.72 -3.23
CA LYS A 93 3.20 8.73 -3.81
C LYS A 93 3.20 8.46 -5.30
N GLY A 94 2.46 7.46 -5.78
CA GLY A 94 2.29 7.19 -7.21
C GLY A 94 1.68 8.39 -7.94
N ARG A 95 0.68 9.04 -7.35
CA ARG A 95 0.05 10.26 -7.87
C ARG A 95 1.01 11.45 -7.97
N LEU A 96 1.95 11.57 -7.03
CA LEU A 96 3.00 12.60 -7.02
C LEU A 96 4.19 12.25 -7.92
N GLY A 97 4.15 11.12 -8.64
CA GLY A 97 5.26 10.64 -9.47
C GLY A 97 6.47 10.14 -8.66
N GLN A 98 6.34 9.99 -7.34
CA GLN A 98 7.34 9.33 -6.50
C GLN A 98 7.11 7.81 -6.52
N GLU A 99 7.41 7.18 -7.65
CA GLU A 99 7.44 5.72 -7.69
C GLU A 99 8.69 5.22 -6.95
N SER A 100 8.47 4.48 -5.87
CA SER A 100 9.53 3.66 -5.28
C SER A 100 9.80 2.50 -6.24
N SER A 101 10.97 2.49 -6.88
CA SER A 101 11.41 1.39 -7.74
C SER A 101 11.23 0.06 -6.99
N ARG A 102 10.44 -0.86 -7.55
CA ARG A 102 10.31 -2.24 -7.04
C ARG A 102 11.49 -3.12 -7.42
N TYR A 103 12.39 -2.58 -8.22
CA TYR A 103 13.52 -3.26 -8.83
C TYR A 103 14.71 -3.26 -7.88
N VAL A 104 15.54 -4.31 -7.95
CA VAL A 104 16.70 -4.43 -7.06
C VAL A 104 17.70 -3.29 -7.27
N CYS A 105 17.89 -2.90 -8.53
CA CYS A 105 18.68 -1.76 -8.96
C CYS A 105 18.31 -1.41 -10.41
N GLU A 106 18.89 -0.33 -10.93
CA GLU A 106 18.70 0.14 -12.31
C GLU A 106 19.12 -0.92 -13.35
N HIS A 107 20.01 -1.84 -12.99
CA HIS A 107 20.48 -2.89 -13.89
C HIS A 107 19.50 -4.05 -14.06
N PHE A 108 18.58 -4.25 -13.13
CA PHE A 108 17.64 -5.37 -13.16
C PHE A 108 16.25 -4.85 -12.86
N LEU A 109 15.42 -4.73 -13.90
CA LEU A 109 13.99 -4.42 -13.79
C LEU A 109 13.17 -5.63 -13.25
N PHE A 110 13.74 -6.33 -12.28
CA PHE A 110 13.18 -7.49 -11.62
C PHE A 110 13.16 -7.26 -10.11
N THR A 111 12.13 -7.79 -9.46
CA THR A 111 12.12 -7.90 -8.00
C THR A 111 13.15 -8.93 -7.54
N ARG A 112 13.55 -8.87 -6.26
CA ARG A 112 14.47 -9.89 -5.68
C ARG A 112 13.99 -11.32 -5.88
N GLN A 113 12.68 -11.56 -5.75
CA GLN A 113 12.08 -12.88 -5.92
C GLN A 113 12.16 -13.37 -7.36
N GLN A 114 11.83 -12.50 -8.33
CA GLN A 114 11.95 -12.81 -9.75
C GLN A 114 13.39 -13.08 -10.15
N LEU A 115 14.33 -12.25 -9.69
CA LEU A 115 15.76 -12.42 -9.96
C LEU A 115 16.26 -13.75 -9.40
N CYS A 116 15.91 -14.09 -8.15
CA CYS A 116 16.28 -15.37 -7.55
C CYS A 116 15.67 -16.56 -8.31
N HIS A 117 14.41 -16.47 -8.71
CA HIS A 117 13.74 -17.51 -9.50
C HIS A 117 14.43 -17.74 -10.85
N MET A 118 14.79 -16.67 -11.57
CA MET A 118 15.51 -16.76 -12.84
C MET A 118 16.91 -17.35 -12.66
N VAL A 119 17.65 -16.96 -11.60
CA VAL A 119 18.95 -17.54 -11.28
C VAL A 119 18.86 -19.05 -11.02
N LEU A 120 17.83 -19.48 -10.28
CA LEU A 120 17.64 -20.89 -9.93
C LEU A 120 17.20 -21.74 -11.13
N VAL A 121 16.28 -21.24 -11.97
CA VAL A 121 15.80 -21.96 -13.17
C VAL A 121 16.86 -21.97 -14.27
N GLY A 122 17.52 -20.84 -14.51
CA GLY A 122 18.60 -20.70 -15.49
C GLY A 122 19.93 -21.32 -15.05
N ARG A 123 20.03 -21.77 -13.78
CA ARG A 123 21.24 -22.36 -13.17
C ARG A 123 22.49 -21.50 -13.34
N PHE A 124 22.33 -20.18 -13.27
CA PHE A 124 23.45 -19.25 -13.34
C PHE A 124 24.31 -19.37 -12.08
N ARG A 125 25.64 -19.42 -12.25
CA ARG A 125 26.61 -19.53 -11.15
C ARG A 125 27.42 -18.26 -10.93
N ASP A 126 27.32 -17.31 -11.85
CA ASP A 126 28.06 -16.06 -11.83
C ASP A 126 27.15 -14.89 -12.18
N PHE A 127 27.46 -13.74 -11.59
CA PHE A 127 26.68 -12.52 -11.76
C PHE A 127 26.79 -11.96 -13.19
N ALA A 128 27.93 -12.16 -13.86
CA ALA A 128 28.19 -11.63 -15.19
C ALA A 128 27.27 -12.26 -16.25
N ALA A 129 27.01 -13.57 -16.16
CA ALA A 129 26.07 -14.28 -17.01
C ALA A 129 24.64 -13.78 -16.80
N VAL A 130 24.23 -13.59 -15.55
CA VAL A 130 22.90 -13.05 -15.20
C VAL A 130 22.74 -11.62 -15.71
N LEU A 131 23.77 -10.78 -15.57
CA LEU A 131 23.76 -9.41 -16.08
C LEU A 131 23.70 -9.36 -17.61
N LYS A 132 24.44 -10.25 -18.28
CA LYS A 132 24.45 -10.33 -19.75
C LYS A 132 23.12 -10.80 -20.33
N GLU A 133 22.42 -11.71 -19.66
CA GLU A 133 21.21 -12.33 -20.19
C GLU A 133 19.92 -11.66 -19.72
N HIS A 134 19.93 -11.07 -18.52
CA HIS A 134 18.74 -10.50 -17.87
C HIS A 134 18.95 -9.09 -17.31
N GLY A 135 20.12 -8.48 -17.52
CA GLY A 135 20.41 -7.13 -17.04
C GLY A 135 20.49 -6.09 -18.16
N THR A 136 20.43 -4.82 -17.77
CA THR A 136 20.71 -3.66 -18.62
C THR A 136 21.77 -2.79 -17.95
N GLY A 137 22.96 -2.71 -18.53
CA GLY A 137 24.08 -1.98 -17.94
C GLY A 137 25.40 -2.68 -18.27
N LEU A 138 26.49 -1.91 -18.26
CA LEU A 138 27.83 -2.37 -18.66
C LEU A 138 28.66 -2.78 -17.44
#